data_AF-A0A645I7H1-F1
#
_entry.id   AF-A0A645I7H1-F1
#
_cell.length_a   1.000
_cell.length_b   1.000
_cell.length_c   1.000
_cell.angle_alpha   90.00
_cell.angle_beta   90.00
_cell.angle_gamma   90.00
#
_symmetry.space_group_name_H-M   'P 1'
#
loop_
_entity.id
_entity.type
_entity.pdbx_description
1 polymer ?
#
loop_
_entity_poly.entity_id
_entity_poly.type
_entity_poly.pdbx_seq_one_letter_code
_entity_poly.pdbx_strand_id
1 'polypeptide(L)' 'MSSAEESRETMIGALENKPGAAREIVCLNAGAALYVANVADSIGDGIAKAREAITSGAARARLDQFVQCTQRLGGRA' A
#
# COMPACT_ATOMS: atom_id res chain seq x y z
N MET A 1 -16.29 9.50 -1.81
CA MET A 1 -16.09 8.81 -0.52
C MET A 1 -17.20 9.21 0.45
N SER A 2 -18.34 8.55 0.32
CA SER A 2 -19.51 8.69 1.20
C SER A 2 -19.77 7.44 2.06
N SER A 3 -19.01 6.35 1.87
CA SER A 3 -19.09 5.14 2.72
C SER A 3 -17.72 4.50 3.01
N ALA A 4 -17.70 3.60 4.00
CA ALA A 4 -16.52 2.80 4.34
C ALA A 4 -16.15 1.83 3.21
N GLU A 5 -17.14 1.29 2.52
CA GLU A 5 -16.96 0.39 1.38
C GLU A 5 -16.26 1.10 0.21
N GLU A 6 -16.67 2.32 -0.12
CA GLU A 6 -16.06 3.12 -1.19
C GLU A 6 -14.59 3.47 -0.85
N SER A 7 -14.32 3.79 0.41
CA SER A 7 -12.95 4.02 0.90
C SER A 7 -12.09 2.76 0.75
N ARG A 8 -12.63 1.60 1.18
CA ARG A 8 -11.96 0.31 1.05
C ARG A 8 -11.68 -0.02 -0.41
N GLU A 9 -12.65 0.12 -1.30
CA GLU A 9 -12.49 -0.17 -2.72
C GLU A 9 -11.42 0.71 -3.36
N THR A 10 -11.41 2.01 -3.04
CA THR A 10 -10.40 2.95 -3.54
C THR A 10 -8.99 2.58 -3.06
N MET A 11 -8.85 2.25 -1.78
CA MET A 11 -7.57 1.81 -1.19
C MET A 11 -7.07 0.51 -1.81
N ILE A 12 -7.94 -0.49 -1.98
CA ILE A 12 -7.59 -1.75 -2.65
C ILE A 12 -7.21 -1.50 -4.11
N GLY A 13 -7.95 -0.66 -4.82
CA GLY A 13 -7.65 -0.29 -6.20
C GLY A 13 -6.27 0.35 -6.37
N ALA A 14 -5.85 1.20 -5.43
CA ALA A 14 -4.51 1.78 -5.44
C ALA A 14 -3.41 0.69 -5.32
N LEU A 15 -3.61 -0.31 -4.45
CA LEU A 15 -2.67 -1.43 -4.27
C LEU A 15 -2.68 -2.42 -5.45
N GLU A 16 -3.79 -2.50 -6.20
CA GLU A 16 -3.93 -3.26 -7.45
C GLU A 16 -3.37 -2.53 -8.67
N ASN A 17 -2.62 -1.44 -8.46
CA ASN A 17 -2.03 -0.62 -9.51
C ASN A 17 -3.05 0.04 -10.46
N LYS A 18 -4.29 0.29 -10.00
CA LYS A 18 -5.25 1.08 -10.79
C LYS A 18 -4.73 2.52 -10.92
N PRO A 19 -4.59 3.06 -12.15
CA PRO A 19 -4.10 4.42 -12.34
C PRO A 19 -5.07 5.44 -11.76
N GLY A 20 -4.55 6.49 -11.11
CA GLY A 20 -5.36 7.58 -10.58
C GLY A 20 -4.74 8.25 -9.35
N ALA A 21 -5.39 9.33 -8.91
CA ALA A 21 -4.93 10.15 -7.78
C ALA A 21 -4.72 9.36 -6.49
N ALA A 22 -5.56 8.35 -6.23
CA ALA A 22 -5.43 7.47 -5.06
C ALA A 22 -4.10 6.70 -5.06
N ARG A 23 -3.67 6.16 -6.20
CA ARG A 23 -2.37 5.48 -6.31
C ARG A 23 -1.22 6.46 -6.10
N GLU A 24 -1.30 7.64 -6.71
CA GLU A 24 -0.21 8.63 -6.62
C GLU A 24 -0.04 9.19 -5.21
N ILE A 25 -1.13 9.49 -4.48
CA ILE A 25 -1.03 9.97 -3.09
C ILE A 25 -0.53 8.88 -2.14
N VAL A 26 -0.89 7.61 -2.39
CA VAL A 26 -0.34 6.46 -1.65
C VAL A 26 1.16 6.33 -1.90
N CYS A 27 1.61 6.39 -3.16
CA CYS A 27 3.03 6.37 -3.50
C CYS A 27 3.81 7.53 -2.86
N LEU A 28 3.24 8.73 -2.83
CA LEU A 28 3.86 9.90 -2.21
C LEU A 28 4.10 9.68 -0.71
N ASN A 29 3.05 9.31 0.03
CA ASN A 29 3.14 9.11 1.47
C ASN A 29 4.01 7.89 1.83
N ALA A 30 3.87 6.78 1.11
CA ALA A 30 4.71 5.61 1.29
C ALA A 30 6.18 5.93 0.98
N GLY A 31 6.46 6.71 -0.06
CA GLY A 31 7.81 7.15 -0.40
C GLY A 31 8.44 8.01 0.70
N ALA A 32 7.69 8.95 1.27
CA ALA A 32 8.14 9.72 2.43
C ALA A 32 8.41 8.83 3.66
N ALA A 33 7.54 7.84 3.91
CA ALA A 33 7.74 6.88 5.00
C ALA A 33 8.99 6.01 4.79
N LEU A 34 9.25 5.55 3.56
CA LEU A 34 10.45 4.78 3.22
C LEU A 34 11.73 5.61 3.41
N TYR A 35 11.70 6.90 3.07
CA TYR A 35 12.81 7.81 3.31
C TYR A 35 13.07 7.99 4.82
N VAL A 36 12.04 8.33 5.61
CA VAL A 36 12.18 8.51 7.07
C VAL A 36 12.61 7.22 7.77
N ALA A 37 12.25 6.06 7.24
CA ALA A 37 12.67 4.75 7.74
C ALA A 37 14.09 4.34 7.29
N ASN A 38 14.84 5.20 6.58
CA ASN A 38 16.18 4.92 6.08
C ASN A 38 16.23 3.74 5.07
N VAL A 39 15.13 3.51 4.34
CA VAL A 39 14.99 2.47 3.30
C VAL A 39 15.23 3.05 1.89
N ALA A 40 15.10 4.36 1.75
CA ALA A 40 15.31 5.09 0.50
C ALA A 40 16.24 6.29 0.74
N ASP A 41 17.08 6.61 -0.26
CA ASP A 41 18.11 7.66 -0.14
C ASP A 41 17.53 9.08 -0.26
N SER A 42 16.31 9.18 -0.77
CA SER A 42 15.54 10.42 -0.86
C SER A 42 14.05 10.13 -0.94
N ILE A 43 13.21 11.16 -0.80
CA ILE A 43 11.76 11.03 -1.03
C ILE A 43 11.49 10.55 -2.47
N GLY A 44 12.24 11.04 -3.46
CA GLY A 44 12.08 10.64 -4.87
C GLY A 44 12.37 9.15 -5.09
N ASP A 45 13.45 8.64 -4.50
CA ASP A 45 13.78 7.22 -4.47
C ASP A 45 12.68 6.42 -3.74
N GLY A 46 12.18 6.91 -2.61
CA GLY A 46 11.08 6.29 -1.87
C GLY A 46 9.81 6.17 -2.72
N ILE A 47 9.44 7.20 -3.48
CA ILE A 47 8.29 7.16 -4.39
C ILE A 47 8.51 6.12 -5.49
N ALA A 48 9.72 6.01 -6.05
CA ALA A 48 10.04 5.00 -7.05
C ALA A 48 9.89 3.58 -6.49
N LYS A 49 10.42 3.31 -5.29
CA LYS A 49 10.25 2.03 -4.59
C LYS A 49 8.78 1.72 -4.26
N ALA A 50 8.01 2.72 -3.84
CA ALA A 50 6.58 2.54 -3.58
C ALA A 50 5.81 2.17 -4.86
N ARG A 51 6.11 2.82 -5.99
CA ARG A 51 5.55 2.49 -7.31
C ARG A 51 5.93 1.09 -7.76
N GLU A 52 7.18 0.68 -7.56
CA GLU A 52 7.65 -0.68 -7.85
C GLU A 52 6.88 -1.72 -7.03
N ALA A 53 6.73 -1.49 -5.72
CA ALA A 53 5.98 -2.39 -4.83
C ALA A 53 4.50 -2.54 -5.24
N ILE A 54 3.87 -1.47 -5.73
CA ILE A 54 2.50 -1.52 -6.26
C ILE A 54 2.47 -2.23 -7.62
N THR A 55 3.36 -1.86 -8.55
CA THR A 55 3.36 -2.39 -9.92
C THR A 55 3.68 -3.89 -9.97
N SER A 56 4.58 -4.35 -9.08
CA SER A 56 4.90 -5.78 -8.93
C SER A 56 3.82 -6.59 -8.21
N GLY A 57 2.81 -5.94 -7.62
CA GLY A 57 1.80 -6.60 -6.80
C GLY A 57 2.26 -6.94 -5.37
N ALA A 58 3.51 -6.67 -5.01
CA ALA A 58 4.06 -6.97 -3.68
C ALA A 58 3.28 -6.25 -2.56
N ALA A 59 2.86 -5.00 -2.79
CA ALA A 59 2.07 -4.24 -1.82
C ALA A 59 0.70 -4.90 -1.54
N ARG A 60 0.00 -5.37 -2.59
CA ARG A 60 -1.28 -6.09 -2.46
C ARG A 60 -1.09 -7.42 -1.74
N ALA A 61 -0.06 -8.19 -2.12
CA ALA A 61 0.27 -9.46 -1.49
C ALA A 61 0.60 -9.30 0.00
N ARG A 62 1.28 -8.22 0.38
CA ARG A 62 1.61 -7.93 1.79
C ARG A 62 0.37 -7.68 2.63
N LEU A 63 -0.65 -7.02 2.09
CA LEU A 63 -1.94 -6.86 2.75
C LEU A 63 -2.63 -8.22 2.98
N ASP A 64 -2.63 -9.11 1.99
CA ASP A 64 -3.21 -10.47 2.15
C ASP A 64 -2.50 -11.27 3.23
N GLN A 65 -1.16 -11.24 3.25
CA GLN A 65 -0.35 -11.89 4.29
C GLN A 65 -0.68 -11.34 5.67
N PHE A 66 -0.85 -10.01 5.81
CA PHE A 66 -1.20 -9.38 7.07
C PHE A 66 -2.59 -9.81 7.58
N VAL A 67 -3.58 -9.87 6.68
CA VAL A 67 -4.93 -10.36 7.01
C VAL A 67 -4.89 -11.81 7.46
N GLN A 68 -4.22 -12.70 6.70
CA GLN A 68 -4.08 -14.11 7.08
C GLN A 68 -3.37 -14.28 8.43
N CYS A 69 -2.30 -13.51 8.67
CA CYS A 69 -1.56 -13.55 9.92
C CYS A 69 -2.43 -13.16 11.11
N THR A 70 -3.15 -12.04 11.00
CA THR A 70 -3.99 -11.53 12.09
C THR A 70 -5.20 -12.43 12.37
N GLN A 71 -5.79 -13.06 11.35
CA GLN A 71 -6.85 -14.06 11.53
C GLN A 71 -6.35 -15.30 12.29
N ARG A 72 -5.15 -15.81 11.94
CA ARG A 72 -4.52 -16.94 12.63
C ARG A 72 -4.21 -16.63 14.09
N LEU A 73 -3.73 -15.42 14.38
CA LEU A 73 -3.43 -14.98 15.75
C LEU A 73 -4.70 -14.68 16.57
N GLY A 74 -5.76 -14.24 15.91
CA GLY A 74 -7.03 -13.86 16.54
C GLY A 74 -7.94 -15.03 16.95
N GLY A 75 -7.49 -16.29 16.79
CA GLY A 75 -8.22 -17.46 17.30
C GLY A 75 -9.55 -17.76 16.60
N ARG A 76 -9.72 -17.36 15.33
CA ARG A 76 -10.73 -17.97 14.46
C ARG A 76 -10.11 -19.17 13.75
N ALA A 77 -10.02 -20.28 14.48
CA ALA A 77 -10.00 -21.61 13.88
C ALA A 77 -11.42 -21.96 13.41
#